data_AF-A0AAD0U020-F1
#
_entry.id   AF-A0AAD0U020-F1
#
_cell.length_a   1.000
_cell.length_b   1.000
_cell.length_c   1.000
_cell.angle_alpha   90.00
_cell.angle_beta   90.00
_cell.angle_gamma   90.00
#
_symmetry.space_group_name_H-M   'P 1'
#
loop_
_entity.id
_entity.type
_entity.pdbx_description
1 polymer ?
#
loop_
_entity_poly.entity_id
_entity_poly.type
_entity_poly.pdbx_seq_one_letter_code
_entity_poly.pdbx_strand_id
1 'polypeptide(L)'
;MKNIILIILTLVGLNGCYAGPATYEVFENNNNWNIGKSYTPNANKKFREIYSEDKYIYKFKGDDPRCIFGHLTNRDDKPEKVIGWIIISGKEFCKEQQAYGFQI
;
A
#
# COMPACT_ATOMS: atom_id res chain seq x y z
N MET A 1 -33.32 -14.72 -16.25
CA MET A 1 -32.47 -15.48 -15.30
C MET A 1 -30.98 -15.56 -15.69
N LYS A 2 -30.62 -15.72 -16.98
CA LYS A 2 -29.21 -15.77 -17.44
C LYS A 2 -28.34 -14.56 -17.03
N ASN A 3 -28.92 -13.37 -16.89
CA ASN A 3 -28.15 -12.15 -16.53
C ASN A 3 -27.79 -12.05 -15.04
N ILE A 4 -28.55 -12.66 -14.14
CA ILE A 4 -28.30 -12.57 -12.69
C ILE A 4 -27.10 -13.44 -12.29
N ILE A 5 -26.95 -14.61 -12.92
CA ILE A 5 -25.80 -15.52 -12.68
C ILE A 5 -24.49 -14.85 -13.08
N LEU A 6 -24.47 -14.11 -14.20
CA LEU A 6 -23.29 -13.39 -14.66
C LEU A 6 -22.89 -12.28 -13.66
N ILE A 7 -23.88 -11.54 -13.13
CA ILE A 7 -23.67 -10.48 -12.14
C ILE A 7 -23.12 -11.06 -10.82
N ILE A 8 -23.64 -12.20 -10.37
CA ILE A 8 -23.16 -12.86 -9.14
C ILE A 8 -21.72 -13.38 -9.32
N LEU A 9 -21.39 -13.99 -10.47
CA LEU A 9 -20.02 -14.41 -10.76
C LEU A 9 -19.04 -13.23 -10.81
N THR A 10 -19.44 -12.09 -11.38
CA THR A 10 -18.62 -10.87 -11.36
C THR A 10 -18.48 -10.27 -9.95
N LEU A 11 -19.52 -10.34 -9.13
CA LEU A 11 -19.48 -9.83 -7.75
C LEU A 11 -18.59 -10.68 -6.84
N VAL A 12 -18.53 -12.00 -7.04
CA VAL A 12 -17.67 -12.88 -6.25
C VAL A 12 -16.21 -12.82 -6.73
N GLY A 13 -15.97 -12.64 -8.03
CA GLY A 13 -14.61 -12.57 -8.60
C GLY A 13 -13.85 -11.25 -8.36
N LEU A 14 -14.56 -10.15 -8.08
CA LEU A 14 -13.95 -8.82 -7.89
C LEU A 14 -13.63 -8.48 -6.42
N ASN A 15 -14.03 -9.34 -5.47
CA ASN A 15 -13.66 -9.18 -4.08
C ASN A 15 -12.39 -10.00 -3.82
N GLY A 16 -11.24 -9.31 -3.72
CA GLY A 16 -10.01 -9.94 -3.26
C GLY A 16 -10.26 -10.65 -1.92
N CYS A 17 -9.81 -11.90 -1.81
CA CYS A 17 -9.98 -12.66 -0.58
C CYS A 17 -8.79 -12.35 0.34
N TYR A 18 -9.07 -11.85 1.54
CA TYR A 18 -8.07 -11.70 2.58
C TYR A 18 -7.98 -13.01 3.34
N ALA A 19 -6.79 -13.61 3.37
CA ALA A 19 -6.57 -14.89 4.04
C ALA A 19 -5.48 -14.78 5.11
N GLY A 20 -5.71 -15.46 6.24
CA GLY A 20 -4.75 -15.57 7.34
C GLY A 20 -4.83 -14.42 8.37
N PRO A 21 -4.02 -14.51 9.44
CA PRO A 21 -3.96 -13.48 10.47
C PRO A 21 -3.32 -12.20 9.92
N ALA A 22 -3.73 -11.05 10.47
CA ALA A 22 -3.04 -9.79 10.19
C ALA A 22 -1.67 -9.80 10.91
N THR A 23 -0.56 -9.68 10.17
CA THR A 23 0.79 -9.68 10.76
C THR A 23 1.64 -8.52 10.25
N TYR A 24 2.66 -8.18 11.04
CA TYR A 24 3.65 -7.18 10.66
C TYR A 24 4.49 -7.62 9.46
N GLU A 25 4.77 -8.93 9.36
CA GLU A 25 5.59 -9.47 8.26
C GLU A 25 4.90 -9.30 6.91
N VAL A 26 3.57 -9.46 6.86
CA VAL A 26 2.79 -9.19 5.64
C VAL A 26 2.86 -7.71 5.28
N PHE A 27 2.66 -6.82 6.26
CA PHE A 27 2.79 -5.37 6.06
C PHE A 27 4.20 -4.98 5.57
N GLU A 28 5.25 -5.55 6.17
CA GLU A 28 6.64 -5.33 5.79
C GLU A 28 6.90 -5.79 4.35
N ASN A 29 6.45 -7.00 4.01
CA ASN A 29 6.59 -7.58 2.68
C ASN A 29 5.86 -6.76 1.60
N ASN A 30 4.64 -6.31 1.89
CA ASN A 30 3.87 -5.46 0.99
C ASN A 30 4.57 -4.11 0.74
N ASN A 31 5.12 -3.48 1.78
CA ASN A 31 5.86 -2.24 1.62
C ASN A 31 7.20 -2.44 0.88
N ASN A 32 7.91 -3.53 1.15
CA ASN A 32 9.12 -3.90 0.40
C ASN A 32 8.83 -4.14 -1.08
N TRP A 33 7.70 -4.76 -1.40
CA TRP A 33 7.27 -4.98 -2.79
C TRP A 33 7.06 -3.67 -3.56
N ASN A 34 6.67 -2.58 -2.88
CA ASN A 34 6.45 -1.28 -3.51
C ASN A 34 7.74 -0.55 -3.88
N ILE A 35 8.89 -0.92 -3.31
CA ILE A 35 10.19 -0.29 -3.60
C ILE A 35 10.54 -0.51 -5.08
N GLY A 36 10.82 0.58 -5.80
CA GLY A 36 11.17 0.61 -7.21
C GLY A 36 10.01 0.35 -8.19
N LYS A 37 8.86 -0.15 -7.71
CA LYS A 37 7.70 -0.54 -8.54
C LYS A 37 6.53 0.44 -8.43
N SER A 38 6.41 1.13 -7.30
CA SER A 38 5.23 1.96 -7.04
C SER A 38 5.39 3.39 -7.54
N TYR A 39 4.33 3.86 -8.19
CA TYR A 39 4.09 5.26 -8.54
C TYR A 39 3.17 5.97 -7.53
N THR A 40 3.11 5.49 -6.28
CA THR A 40 2.48 6.19 -5.14
C THR A 40 2.65 7.72 -5.22
N PRO A 41 3.84 8.27 -5.55
CA PRO A 41 4.07 9.71 -5.70
C PRO A 41 3.15 10.44 -6.69
N ASN A 42 2.75 9.76 -7.77
CA ASN A 42 1.95 10.34 -8.84
C ASN A 42 0.46 10.42 -8.45
N ALA A 43 -0.05 9.43 -7.71
CA ALA A 43 -1.44 9.39 -7.26
C ALA A 43 -1.69 10.24 -6.00
N ASN A 44 -0.65 10.52 -5.21
CA ASN A 44 -0.79 10.98 -3.83
C ASN A 44 0.05 12.22 -3.49
N LYS A 45 0.27 13.14 -4.45
CA LYS A 45 1.08 14.37 -4.25
C LYS A 45 0.69 15.21 -3.03
N LYS A 46 -0.58 15.16 -2.61
CA LYS A 46 -1.08 15.89 -1.42
C LYS A 46 -0.50 15.40 -0.08
N PHE A 47 0.02 14.18 -0.03
CA PHE A 47 0.62 13.60 1.17
C PHE A 47 2.15 13.77 1.20
N ARG A 48 2.72 14.46 0.22
CA ARG A 48 4.16 14.67 0.08
C ARG A 48 4.63 15.75 1.05
N GLU A 49 5.65 15.43 1.82
CA GLU A 49 6.39 16.35 2.69
C GLU A 49 7.90 16.24 2.42
N ILE A 50 8.65 17.28 2.78
CA ILE A 50 10.13 17.23 2.77
C ILE A 50 10.56 16.42 3.99
N TYR A 51 11.32 15.34 3.76
CA TYR A 51 11.88 14.50 4.82
C TYR A 51 13.33 14.86 5.14
N SER A 52 14.13 15.03 4.09
CA SER A 52 15.53 15.44 4.17
C SER A 52 15.89 16.32 2.95
N GLU A 53 17.13 16.78 2.89
CA GLU A 53 17.64 17.57 1.76
C GLU A 53 17.39 16.88 0.41
N ASP A 54 17.56 15.56 0.36
CA ASP A 54 17.51 14.73 -0.84
C ASP A 54 16.19 13.93 -0.99
N LYS A 55 15.34 13.86 0.04
CA LYS A 55 14.16 12.95 0.04
C LYS A 55 12.84 13.63 0.37
N TYR A 56 11.80 13.15 -0.30
CA TYR A 56 10.42 13.35 0.13
C TYR A 56 9.94 12.15 0.93
N ILE A 57 8.94 12.40 1.79
CA ILE A 57 8.13 11.36 2.43
C ILE A 57 6.66 11.54 2.06
N TYR A 58 5.99 10.42 1.80
CA TYR A 58 4.56 10.34 1.57
C TYR A 58 3.92 9.58 2.73
N LYS A 59 3.14 10.25 3.57
CA LYS A 59 2.57 9.65 4.78
C LYS A 59 1.22 8.99 4.51
N PHE A 60 1.02 7.80 5.08
CA PHE A 60 -0.20 7.00 4.97
C PHE A 60 -0.65 6.49 6.34
N LYS A 61 -1.94 6.21 6.44
CA LYS A 61 -2.52 5.42 7.54
C LYS A 61 -2.63 3.97 7.05
N GLY A 62 -2.20 3.02 7.88
CA GLY A 62 -2.45 1.60 7.63
C GLY A 62 -3.92 1.23 7.86
N ASP A 63 -4.21 -0.08 7.79
CA ASP A 63 -5.53 -0.62 8.08
C ASP A 63 -6.02 -0.25 9.49
N ASP A 64 -5.11 -0.26 10.47
CA ASP A 64 -5.34 0.37 11.77
C ASP A 64 -4.88 1.84 11.72
N PRO A 65 -5.77 2.81 12.01
CA PRO A 65 -5.43 4.24 11.98
C PRO A 65 -4.28 4.68 12.90
N ARG A 66 -3.90 3.85 13.88
CA ARG A 66 -2.76 4.09 14.76
C ARG A 66 -1.42 3.77 14.10
N CYS A 67 -1.42 2.91 13.08
CA CYS A 67 -0.26 2.68 12.23
C CYS A 67 -0.11 3.84 11.24
N ILE A 68 0.94 4.65 11.43
CA ILE A 68 1.33 5.69 10.49
C ILE A 68 2.68 5.29 9.90
N PHE A 69 2.74 5.19 8.59
CA PHE A 69 3.96 4.87 7.85
C PHE A 69 4.15 5.85 6.70
N GLY A 70 5.34 5.87 6.12
CA GLY A 70 5.60 6.71 4.96
C GLY A 70 6.52 6.08 3.95
N HIS A 71 6.24 6.34 2.67
CA HIS A 71 7.11 5.97 1.55
C HIS A 71 8.09 7.10 1.29
N LEU A 72 9.36 6.75 1.12
CA LEU A 72 10.44 7.68 0.80
C LEU A 72 10.70 7.69 -0.70
N THR A 73 10.98 8.86 -1.26
CA THR A 73 11.41 9.04 -2.65
C THR A 73 12.58 10.01 -2.73
N ASN A 74 13.42 9.87 -3.75
CA ASN A 74 14.41 10.90 -4.07
C ASN A 74 13.70 12.11 -4.70
N ARG A 75 14.12 13.32 -4.29
CA ARG A 75 13.56 14.57 -4.83
C ARG A 75 13.95 14.80 -6.28
N ASP A 76 15.13 14.36 -6.67
CA ASP A 76 15.69 14.57 -8.00
C ASP A 76 15.19 13.57 -9.04
N ASP A 77 14.70 12.39 -8.59
CA ASP A 77 14.16 11.39 -9.50
C ASP A 77 12.84 11.87 -10.15
N LYS A 78 12.77 11.75 -11.48
CA LYS A 78 11.59 12.07 -12.29
C LYS A 78 11.37 10.96 -13.34
N PRO A 79 10.27 10.19 -13.26
CA PRO A 79 9.22 10.24 -12.24
C PRO A 79 9.75 9.79 -10.86
N GLU A 80 9.18 10.35 -9.79
CA GLU A 80 9.51 9.93 -8.42
C GLU A 80 9.12 8.45 -8.23
N LYS A 81 10.01 7.68 -7.60
CA LYS A 81 9.81 6.27 -7.28
C LYS A 81 10.05 6.04 -5.80
N VAL A 82 9.31 5.09 -5.22
CA VAL A 82 9.52 4.65 -3.83
C VAL A 82 10.89 3.98 -3.73
N ILE A 83 11.78 4.51 -2.91
CA ILE A 83 13.14 3.96 -2.66
C ILE A 83 13.23 3.22 -1.32
N GLY A 84 12.22 3.41 -0.47
CA GLY A 84 12.15 2.82 0.85
C GLY A 84 10.90 3.29 1.57
N TRP A 85 10.74 2.84 2.80
CA TRP A 85 9.63 3.21 3.65
C TRP A 85 10.05 3.17 5.11
N ILE A 86 9.32 3.90 5.95
CA ILE A 86 9.55 3.94 7.39
C ILE A 86 8.23 3.90 8.15
N ILE A 87 8.27 3.39 9.38
CA ILE A 87 7.17 3.54 10.33
C ILE A 87 7.39 4.85 11.07
N ILE A 88 6.36 5.68 11.09
CA ILE A 88 6.35 6.98 11.77
C ILE A 88 5.80 6.81 13.18
N SER A 89 4.72 6.03 13.35
CA SER A 89 4.16 5.72 14.68
C SER A 89 3.29 4.46 14.68
N GLY A 90 3.08 3.87 15.86
CA GLY A 90 2.14 2.76 16.08
C GLY A 90 2.54 1.46 15.41
N LYS A 91 3.83 1.09 15.49
CA LYS A 91 4.40 -0.12 14.87
C LYS A 91 3.64 -1.39 15.23
N GLU A 92 3.19 -1.52 16.47
CA GLU A 92 2.42 -2.65 16.98
C GLU A 92 1.05 -2.83 16.31
N PHE A 93 0.54 -1.75 15.69
CA PHE A 93 -0.71 -1.74 14.93
C PHE A 93 -0.50 -1.88 13.43
N CYS A 94 0.75 -1.80 12.95
CA CYS A 94 1.08 -1.99 11.54
C CYS A 94 1.03 -3.48 11.19
N LYS A 95 -0.18 -3.97 10.89
CA LYS A 95 -0.43 -5.36 10.52
C LYS A 95 -1.39 -5.37 9.36
N GLU A 96 -1.10 -6.20 8.37
CA GLU A 96 -1.95 -6.37 7.19
C GLU A 96 -2.26 -7.85 7.01
N GLN A 97 -3.40 -8.13 6.40
CA GLN A 97 -3.73 -9.48 5.94
C GLN A 97 -3.24 -9.67 4.52
N GLN A 98 -2.83 -10.89 4.18
CA GLN A 98 -2.43 -11.21 2.82
C GLN A 98 -3.68 -11.17 1.93
N ALA A 99 -3.73 -10.21 1.01
CA ALA A 99 -4.77 -10.13 0.00
C ALA A 99 -4.41 -11.01 -1.19
N TYR A 100 -5.24 -12.02 -1.48
CA TYR A 100 -5.18 -12.78 -2.72
C TYR A 100 -6.27 -12.27 -3.65
N GLY A 101 -5.87 -11.46 -4.63
CA GLY A 101 -6.71 -11.21 -5.80
C GLY A 101 -6.53 -12.36 -6.79
N PHE A 102 -7.62 -12.91 -7.32
CA PHE A 102 -7.54 -13.62 -8.60
C PHE A 102 -7.19 -12.57 -9.65
N GLN A 103 -5.90 -12.44 -9.98
CA GLN A 103 -5.50 -11.79 -11.22
C GLN A 103 -5.89 -12.74 -12.35
N ILE A 104 -7.01 -12.42 -13.01
CA ILE A 104 -7.38 -13.00 -14.31
C ILE A 104 -6.69 -12.16 -15.39
#